data_AF-A0A9P6MSH6-F1
#
_entry.id   AF-A0A9P6MSH6-F1
#
_cell.length_a   1.000
_cell.length_b   1.000
_cell.length_c   1.000
_cell.angle_alpha   90.00
_cell.angle_beta   90.00
_cell.angle_gamma   90.00
#
_symmetry.space_group_name_H-M   'P 1'
#
loop_
_entity.id
_entity.type
_entity.pdbx_description
1 polymer ?
#
loop_
_entity_poly.entity_id
_entity_poly.type
_entity_poly.pdbx_seq_one_letter_code
_entity_poly.pdbx_strand_id
1 'polypeptide(L)'
;MAVSFNNLIDANIAYLYKRLSDSDTAVKKNTLMVLIHLILNDMVKVKGQLGEMAVRLVDEDTRISDLARLFFTELTSKDNAVYNNIPDIINHMSNTPIDEDSYRKIMRFLFELIKEKNMESMTEKLCQRFKNTDEPRGWSDIAFCLSILPFKTEKSFKKLLEGFPNYQDKVHEEQVLKYLSDIIAKPEMKLVIDEFENKLKESKFKGG
;
A
#
# COMPACT_ATOMS: atom_id res chain seq x y z
N MET A 1 -20.27 28.41 -16.44
CA MET A 1 -18.85 28.84 -16.38
C MET A 1 -18.14 28.12 -15.23
N ALA A 2 -17.80 26.82 -15.40
CA ALA A 2 -17.04 26.04 -14.39
C ALA A 2 -15.77 25.40 -15.00
N VAL A 3 -15.35 25.87 -16.19
CA VAL A 3 -14.35 25.20 -17.04
C VAL A 3 -12.96 25.82 -16.92
N SER A 4 -12.76 26.92 -16.17
CA SER A 4 -11.41 27.51 -15.98
C SER A 4 -10.72 27.04 -14.70
N PHE A 5 -11.43 26.90 -13.58
CA PHE A 5 -10.80 26.63 -12.29
C PHE A 5 -10.24 25.21 -12.18
N ASN A 6 -11.03 24.18 -12.52
CA ASN A 6 -10.57 22.79 -12.43
C ASN A 6 -9.38 22.50 -13.35
N ASN A 7 -9.40 23.06 -14.57
CA ASN A 7 -8.28 22.93 -15.51
C ASN A 7 -7.00 23.61 -15.03
N LEU A 8 -7.12 24.79 -14.38
CA LEU A 8 -5.98 25.48 -13.77
C LEU A 8 -5.45 24.71 -12.56
N ILE A 9 -6.32 24.14 -11.73
CA ILE A 9 -5.93 23.34 -10.57
C ILE A 9 -5.23 22.06 -11.05
N ASP A 10 -5.81 21.32 -11.99
CA ASP A 10 -5.19 20.10 -12.55
C ASP A 10 -3.80 20.38 -13.15
N ALA A 11 -3.63 21.52 -13.84
CA ALA A 11 -2.34 21.92 -14.41
C ALA A 11 -1.27 22.26 -13.35
N ASN A 12 -1.69 22.65 -12.13
CA ASN A 12 -0.78 23.11 -11.07
C ASN A 12 -0.80 22.21 -9.83
N ILE A 13 -1.50 21.08 -9.87
CA ILE A 13 -1.76 20.24 -8.70
C ILE A 13 -0.47 19.71 -8.07
N ALA A 14 0.56 19.45 -8.88
CA ALA A 14 1.88 19.02 -8.40
C ALA A 14 2.51 20.04 -7.43
N TYR A 15 2.30 21.35 -7.63
CA TYR A 15 2.77 22.38 -6.71
C TYR A 15 2.06 22.33 -5.37
N LEU A 16 0.76 21.99 -5.37
CA LEU A 16 -0.01 21.79 -4.14
C LEU A 16 0.52 20.58 -3.37
N TYR A 17 0.70 19.42 -4.02
CA TYR A 17 1.25 18.24 -3.34
C TYR A 17 2.66 18.49 -2.78
N LYS A 18 3.51 19.27 -3.46
CA LYS A 18 4.84 19.63 -2.96
C LYS A 18 4.79 20.40 -1.62
N ARG A 19 3.70 21.13 -1.33
CA ARG A 19 3.53 21.84 -0.05
C ARG A 19 3.18 20.91 1.13
N LEU A 20 2.88 19.63 0.89
CA LEU A 20 2.71 18.65 1.97
C LEU A 20 4.01 18.35 2.74
N SER A 21 5.15 18.66 2.14
CA SER A 21 6.49 18.51 2.72
C SER A 21 7.13 19.86 3.08
N ASP A 22 6.31 20.90 3.27
CA ASP A 22 6.79 22.23 3.68
C ASP A 22 7.34 22.19 5.12
N SER A 23 8.33 23.03 5.41
CA SER A 23 8.88 23.16 6.76
C SER A 23 7.88 23.79 7.74
N ASP A 24 6.96 24.63 7.24
CA ASP A 24 5.92 25.24 8.06
C ASP A 24 4.72 24.30 8.19
N THR A 25 4.47 23.87 9.43
CA THR A 25 3.32 23.01 9.80
C THR A 25 1.98 23.62 9.42
N ALA A 26 1.82 24.95 9.48
CA ALA A 26 0.59 25.61 9.06
C ALA A 26 0.38 25.49 7.55
N VAL A 27 1.46 25.58 6.75
CA VAL A 27 1.40 25.36 5.30
C VAL A 27 1.02 23.91 5.01
N LYS A 28 1.74 22.93 5.61
CA LYS A 28 1.41 21.49 5.44
C LYS A 28 -0.06 21.20 5.75
N LYS A 29 -0.56 21.67 6.90
CA LYS A 29 -1.93 21.45 7.35
C LYS A 29 -2.94 22.07 6.40
N ASN A 30 -2.77 23.34 6.02
CA ASN A 30 -3.70 24.04 5.15
C ASN A 30 -3.71 23.41 3.75
N THR A 31 -2.56 23.04 3.22
CA THR A 31 -2.45 22.30 1.96
C THR A 31 -3.19 20.97 2.04
N LEU A 32 -2.98 20.19 3.10
CA LEU A 32 -3.68 18.92 3.28
C LEU A 32 -5.20 19.13 3.33
N MET A 33 -5.69 20.11 4.10
CA MET A 33 -7.13 20.43 4.16
C MET A 33 -7.71 20.82 2.79
N VAL A 34 -6.99 21.63 2.00
CA VAL A 34 -7.42 22.01 0.65
C VAL A 34 -7.46 20.79 -0.27
N LEU A 35 -6.44 19.93 -0.26
CA LEU A 35 -6.41 18.72 -1.08
C LEU A 35 -7.55 17.76 -0.70
N ILE A 36 -7.79 17.54 0.60
CA ILE A 36 -8.92 16.75 1.09
C ILE A 36 -10.23 17.31 0.55
N HIS A 37 -10.46 18.61 0.67
CA HIS A 37 -11.67 19.24 0.17
C HIS A 37 -11.83 19.09 -1.36
N LEU A 38 -10.76 19.32 -2.12
CA LEU A 38 -10.78 19.20 -3.59
C LEU A 38 -11.08 17.77 -4.06
N ILE A 39 -10.44 16.77 -3.45
CA ILE A 39 -10.61 15.36 -3.80
C ILE A 39 -12.01 14.88 -3.36
N LEU A 40 -12.41 15.17 -2.12
CA LEU A 40 -13.71 14.72 -1.61
C LEU A 40 -14.90 15.41 -2.28
N ASN A 41 -14.72 16.55 -2.95
CA ASN A 41 -15.77 17.20 -3.75
C ASN A 41 -15.64 16.92 -5.26
N ASP A 42 -14.82 15.92 -5.65
CA ASP A 42 -14.62 15.51 -7.04
C ASP A 42 -14.14 16.66 -7.97
N MET A 43 -13.51 17.69 -7.39
CA MET A 43 -12.92 18.82 -8.12
C MET A 43 -11.55 18.46 -8.69
N VAL A 44 -10.85 17.51 -8.05
CA VAL A 44 -9.54 17.00 -8.48
C VAL A 44 -9.60 15.48 -8.53
N LYS A 45 -9.09 14.90 -9.62
CA LYS A 45 -8.95 13.45 -9.73
C LYS A 45 -7.69 12.98 -9.03
N VAL A 46 -7.84 11.92 -8.25
CA VAL A 46 -6.72 11.21 -7.67
C VAL A 46 -5.92 10.53 -8.79
N LYS A 47 -4.68 10.96 -9.01
CA LYS A 47 -3.76 10.34 -9.98
C LYS A 47 -2.35 10.30 -9.39
N GLY A 48 -1.85 9.14 -8.97
CA GLY A 48 -0.42 8.98 -8.67
C GLY A 48 0.08 9.64 -7.38
N GLN A 49 -0.81 10.30 -6.61
CA GLN A 49 -0.43 11.28 -5.60
C GLN A 49 -0.99 10.99 -4.20
N LEU A 50 -1.74 9.90 -4.02
CA LEU A 50 -2.17 9.50 -2.67
C LEU A 50 -0.99 9.06 -1.81
N GLY A 51 0.12 8.61 -2.40
CA GLY A 51 1.33 8.30 -1.66
C GLY A 51 1.80 9.48 -0.81
N GLU A 52 1.83 10.68 -1.37
CA GLU A 52 2.22 11.92 -0.67
C GLU A 52 1.30 12.24 0.52
N MET A 53 0.01 11.94 0.38
CA MET A 53 -0.96 12.09 1.46
C MET A 53 -0.83 10.97 2.50
N ALA A 54 -0.52 9.76 2.07
CA ALA A 54 -0.34 8.60 2.95
C ALA A 54 0.86 8.78 3.89
N VAL A 55 1.95 9.41 3.44
CA VAL A 55 3.09 9.75 4.31
C VAL A 55 2.67 10.63 5.49
N ARG A 56 1.61 11.44 5.35
CA ARG A 56 1.10 12.30 6.43
C ARG A 56 0.41 11.51 7.56
N LEU A 57 0.10 10.23 7.39
CA LEU A 57 -0.48 9.37 8.44
C LEU A 57 0.44 9.17 9.65
N VAL A 58 1.73 9.44 9.49
CA VAL A 58 2.76 9.34 10.52
C VAL A 58 3.45 10.69 10.78
N ASP A 59 2.82 11.82 10.40
CA ASP A 59 3.35 13.15 10.69
C ASP A 59 3.46 13.38 12.21
N GLU A 60 4.48 14.15 12.62
CA GLU A 60 4.72 14.48 14.03
C GLU A 60 3.63 15.38 14.61
N ASP A 61 3.01 16.28 13.80
CA ASP A 61 1.83 17.03 14.24
C ASP A 61 0.60 16.11 14.17
N THR A 62 0.09 15.75 15.34
CA THR A 62 -1.08 14.86 15.48
C THR A 62 -2.28 15.34 14.67
N ARG A 63 -2.49 16.66 14.55
CA ARG A 63 -3.60 17.22 13.77
C ARG A 63 -3.45 16.93 12.27
N ILE A 64 -2.22 16.91 11.76
CA ILE A 64 -1.96 16.52 10.36
C ILE A 64 -2.23 15.03 10.18
N SER A 65 -1.74 14.20 11.11
CA SER A 65 -1.98 12.75 11.06
C SER A 65 -3.47 12.38 11.16
N ASP A 66 -4.23 13.09 12.00
CA ASP A 66 -5.67 12.89 12.17
C ASP A 66 -6.45 13.30 10.91
N LEU A 67 -6.06 14.41 10.28
CA LEU A 67 -6.64 14.84 9.00
C LEU A 67 -6.39 13.80 7.90
N ALA A 68 -5.17 13.24 7.83
CA ALA A 68 -4.87 12.18 6.86
C ALA A 68 -5.70 10.92 7.13
N ARG A 69 -5.86 10.51 8.39
CA ARG A 69 -6.70 9.36 8.78
C ARG A 69 -8.15 9.56 8.39
N LEU A 70 -8.72 10.74 8.70
CA LEU A 70 -10.08 11.09 8.30
C LEU A 70 -10.24 11.01 6.79
N PHE A 71 -9.31 11.60 6.04
CA PHE A 71 -9.34 11.59 4.58
C PHE A 71 -9.41 10.18 3.98
N PHE A 72 -8.49 9.28 4.37
CA PHE A 72 -8.48 7.91 3.83
C PHE A 72 -9.71 7.10 4.25
N THR A 73 -10.24 7.37 5.44
CA THR A 73 -11.49 6.74 5.91
C THR A 73 -12.67 7.17 5.03
N GLU A 74 -12.83 8.48 4.78
CA GLU A 74 -13.86 9.01 3.88
C GLU A 74 -13.68 8.52 2.44
N LEU A 75 -12.43 8.48 1.97
CA LEU A 75 -12.09 8.05 0.60
C LEU A 75 -12.41 6.57 0.37
N THR A 76 -12.43 5.74 1.41
CA THR A 76 -12.82 4.33 1.31
C THR A 76 -14.29 4.16 0.94
N SER A 77 -15.14 5.08 1.41
CA SER A 77 -16.56 5.12 1.09
C SER A 77 -16.84 5.54 -0.37
N LYS A 78 -15.91 6.27 -0.99
CA LYS A 78 -15.99 6.71 -2.39
C LYS A 78 -15.34 5.69 -3.34
N ASP A 79 -16.15 4.95 -4.10
CA ASP A 79 -15.73 4.06 -5.20
C ASP A 79 -14.61 3.04 -4.87
N ASN A 80 -14.44 2.69 -3.59
CA ASN A 80 -13.29 1.92 -3.09
C ASN A 80 -11.95 2.51 -3.57
N ALA A 81 -11.83 3.84 -3.59
CA ALA A 81 -10.68 4.54 -4.15
C ALA A 81 -9.36 4.16 -3.44
N VAL A 82 -9.37 3.90 -2.13
CA VAL A 82 -8.18 3.41 -1.41
C VAL A 82 -7.67 2.10 -2.03
N TYR A 83 -8.53 1.08 -2.15
CA TYR A 83 -8.19 -0.22 -2.74
C TYR A 83 -7.62 -0.10 -4.17
N ASN A 84 -8.20 0.77 -4.98
CA ASN A 84 -7.75 0.98 -6.37
C ASN A 84 -6.37 1.63 -6.46
N ASN A 85 -5.98 2.40 -5.45
CA ASN A 85 -4.73 3.16 -5.43
C ASN A 85 -3.64 2.54 -4.53
N ILE A 86 -3.89 1.43 -3.83
CA ILE A 86 -2.84 0.73 -3.06
C ILE A 86 -1.59 0.43 -3.90
N PRO A 87 -1.69 -0.08 -5.15
CA PRO A 87 -0.50 -0.30 -5.95
C PRO A 87 0.29 0.99 -6.21
N ASP A 88 -0.39 2.08 -6.48
CA ASP A 88 0.28 3.37 -6.68
C ASP A 88 0.95 3.87 -5.39
N ILE A 89 0.25 3.77 -4.25
CA ILE A 89 0.75 4.18 -2.93
C ILE A 89 2.01 3.40 -2.55
N ILE A 90 2.01 2.07 -2.72
CA ILE A 90 3.20 1.25 -2.50
C ILE A 90 4.34 1.71 -3.42
N ASN A 91 4.04 2.05 -4.68
CA ASN A 91 5.08 2.46 -5.63
C ASN A 91 5.76 3.74 -5.17
N HIS A 92 4.93 4.73 -4.81
CA HIS A 92 5.41 5.98 -4.28
C HIS A 92 6.26 5.74 -3.03
N MET A 93 5.73 4.98 -2.07
CA MET A 93 6.39 4.78 -0.79
C MET A 93 7.71 4.00 -0.87
N SER A 94 7.82 3.01 -1.75
CA SER A 94 9.09 2.31 -1.97
C SER A 94 10.16 3.21 -2.60
N ASN A 95 9.77 4.32 -3.26
CA ASN A 95 10.67 5.32 -3.84
C ASN A 95 10.86 6.57 -2.96
N THR A 96 10.16 6.67 -1.83
CA THR A 96 10.24 7.80 -0.91
C THR A 96 11.19 7.43 0.24
N PRO A 97 12.02 8.36 0.74
CA PRO A 97 12.93 8.11 1.87
C PRO A 97 12.17 8.07 3.20
N ILE A 98 11.23 7.12 3.34
CA ILE A 98 10.55 6.80 4.59
C ILE A 98 11.26 5.62 5.26
N ASP A 99 11.32 5.64 6.59
CA ASP A 99 11.81 4.50 7.33
C ASP A 99 10.79 3.34 7.31
N GLU A 100 11.27 2.15 7.61
CA GLU A 100 10.47 0.94 7.54
C GLU A 100 9.32 0.90 8.55
N ASP A 101 9.49 1.47 9.74
CA ASP A 101 8.44 1.48 10.76
C ASP A 101 7.30 2.41 10.35
N SER A 102 7.63 3.56 9.79
CA SER A 102 6.67 4.48 9.18
C SER A 102 5.90 3.81 8.04
N TYR A 103 6.60 3.15 7.10
CA TYR A 103 5.96 2.40 6.03
C TYR A 103 4.96 1.35 6.57
N ARG A 104 5.40 0.56 7.55
CA ARG A 104 4.57 -0.49 8.17
C ARG A 104 3.33 0.08 8.83
N LYS A 105 3.44 1.20 9.56
CA LYS A 105 2.30 1.90 10.20
C LYS A 105 1.28 2.39 9.17
N ILE A 106 1.76 3.03 8.10
CA ILE A 106 0.92 3.53 7.01
C ILE A 106 0.16 2.37 6.35
N MET A 107 0.89 1.32 5.96
CA MET A 107 0.31 0.22 5.20
C MET A 107 -0.67 -0.62 6.02
N ARG A 108 -0.42 -0.81 7.33
CA ARG A 108 -1.40 -1.45 8.22
C ARG A 108 -2.72 -0.68 8.24
N PHE A 109 -2.65 0.63 8.45
CA PHE A 109 -3.84 1.48 8.45
C PHE A 109 -4.59 1.42 7.10
N LEU A 110 -3.88 1.52 5.98
CA LEU A 110 -4.52 1.48 4.67
C LEU A 110 -5.18 0.12 4.37
N PHE A 111 -4.57 -0.99 4.79
CA PHE A 111 -5.12 -2.33 4.58
C PHE A 111 -6.32 -2.63 5.50
N GLU A 112 -6.38 -2.04 6.69
CA GLU A 112 -7.57 -2.10 7.57
C GLU A 112 -8.81 -1.47 6.91
N LEU A 113 -8.62 -0.50 6.01
CA LEU A 113 -9.70 0.13 5.26
C LEU A 113 -10.18 -0.71 4.06
N ILE A 114 -9.44 -1.75 3.66
CA ILE A 114 -9.81 -2.58 2.51
C ILE A 114 -10.91 -3.58 2.94
N LYS A 115 -11.99 -3.64 2.15
CA LYS A 115 -13.08 -4.60 2.38
C LYS A 115 -12.61 -6.04 2.14
N GLU A 116 -13.08 -6.98 2.94
CA GLU A 116 -12.70 -8.41 2.86
C GLU A 116 -12.89 -9.02 1.47
N LYS A 117 -13.98 -8.65 0.77
CA LYS A 117 -14.27 -9.12 -0.60
C LYS A 117 -13.18 -8.77 -1.62
N ASN A 118 -12.36 -7.76 -1.35
CA ASN A 118 -11.30 -7.29 -2.23
C ASN A 118 -9.94 -7.94 -1.91
N MET A 119 -9.82 -8.69 -0.81
CA MET A 119 -8.54 -9.23 -0.34
C MET A 119 -7.95 -10.24 -1.31
N GLU A 120 -8.77 -11.13 -1.89
CA GLU A 120 -8.31 -12.12 -2.88
C GLU A 120 -7.70 -11.44 -4.13
N SER A 121 -8.37 -10.42 -4.64
CA SER A 121 -7.88 -9.66 -5.80
C SER A 121 -6.65 -8.81 -5.44
N MET A 122 -6.56 -8.34 -4.20
CA MET A 122 -5.35 -7.66 -3.70
C MET A 122 -4.15 -8.62 -3.66
N THR A 123 -4.32 -9.85 -3.17
CA THR A 123 -3.27 -10.87 -3.18
C THR A 123 -2.73 -11.07 -4.60
N GLU A 124 -3.61 -11.22 -5.59
CA GLU A 124 -3.20 -11.40 -6.98
C GLU A 124 -2.41 -10.20 -7.52
N LYS A 125 -2.89 -8.97 -7.25
CA LYS A 125 -2.20 -7.73 -7.66
C LYS A 125 -0.82 -7.60 -7.03
N LEU A 126 -0.67 -7.93 -5.75
CA LEU A 126 0.62 -7.89 -5.04
C LEU A 126 1.58 -8.96 -5.59
N CYS A 127 1.09 -10.19 -5.82
CA CYS A 127 1.88 -11.25 -6.45
C CYS A 127 2.38 -10.83 -7.85
N GLN A 128 1.50 -10.27 -8.69
CA GLN A 128 1.90 -9.78 -10.02
C GLN A 128 2.94 -8.66 -9.92
N ARG A 129 2.83 -7.80 -8.91
CA ARG A 129 3.75 -6.69 -8.73
C ARG A 129 5.17 -7.12 -8.42
N PHE A 130 5.37 -8.21 -7.68
CA PHE A 130 6.70 -8.76 -7.47
C PHE A 130 7.46 -8.94 -8.78
N LYS A 131 6.78 -9.35 -9.85
CA LYS A 131 7.40 -9.54 -11.18
C LYS A 131 7.95 -8.26 -11.79
N ASN A 132 7.37 -7.10 -11.46
CA ASN A 132 7.70 -5.81 -12.05
C ASN A 132 8.55 -4.93 -11.09
N THR A 133 9.12 -5.54 -10.06
CA THR A 133 9.94 -4.85 -9.06
C THR A 133 11.30 -5.51 -9.08
N ASP A 134 12.36 -4.72 -9.25
CA ASP A 134 13.75 -5.22 -9.31
C ASP A 134 14.59 -4.82 -8.09
N GLU A 135 14.02 -4.01 -7.19
CA GLU A 135 14.72 -3.53 -6.00
C GLU A 135 14.43 -4.41 -4.77
N PRO A 136 15.47 -4.80 -4.00
CA PRO A 136 15.29 -5.58 -2.78
C PRO A 136 14.35 -4.95 -1.75
N ARG A 137 14.38 -3.62 -1.65
CA ARG A 137 13.47 -2.87 -0.78
C ARG A 137 12.01 -3.07 -1.21
N GLY A 138 11.74 -2.94 -2.51
CA GLY A 138 10.41 -3.16 -3.07
C GLY A 138 9.93 -4.60 -2.85
N TRP A 139 10.80 -5.61 -2.97
CA TRP A 139 10.42 -7.00 -2.65
C TRP A 139 9.99 -7.17 -1.19
N SER A 140 10.77 -6.61 -0.26
CA SER A 140 10.47 -6.61 1.17
C SER A 140 9.15 -5.90 1.48
N ASP A 141 8.92 -4.73 0.88
CA ASP A 141 7.70 -3.94 1.05
C ASP A 141 6.45 -4.70 0.56
N ILE A 142 6.52 -5.34 -0.61
CA ILE A 142 5.42 -6.14 -1.14
C ILE A 142 5.20 -7.40 -0.28
N ALA A 143 6.28 -8.05 0.18
CA ALA A 143 6.19 -9.21 1.07
C ALA A 143 5.51 -8.85 2.40
N PHE A 144 5.83 -7.69 2.97
CA PHE A 144 5.13 -7.14 4.12
C PHE A 144 3.63 -6.92 3.85
N CYS A 145 3.28 -6.35 2.69
CA CYS A 145 1.89 -6.15 2.31
C CYS A 145 1.11 -7.46 2.19
N LEU A 146 1.76 -8.54 1.75
CA LEU A 146 1.15 -9.87 1.76
C LEU A 146 0.96 -10.38 3.20
N SER A 147 1.95 -10.22 4.09
CA SER A 147 1.88 -10.79 5.44
C SER A 147 0.78 -10.18 6.33
N ILE A 148 0.41 -8.92 6.08
CA ILE A 148 -0.68 -8.25 6.78
C ILE A 148 -2.08 -8.70 6.32
N LEU A 149 -2.20 -9.37 5.16
CA LEU A 149 -3.49 -9.87 4.70
C LEU A 149 -4.02 -10.96 5.66
N PRO A 150 -5.33 -10.98 5.93
CA PRO A 150 -5.87 -11.84 6.98
C PRO A 150 -5.98 -13.32 6.59
N PHE A 151 -5.74 -13.69 5.31
CA PHE A 151 -5.80 -15.05 4.75
C PHE A 151 -6.82 -15.98 5.43
N LYS A 152 -8.05 -15.51 5.62
CA LYS A 152 -9.09 -16.20 6.42
C LYS A 152 -9.67 -17.44 5.76
N THR A 153 -9.37 -17.67 4.48
CA THR A 153 -9.99 -18.74 3.68
C THR A 153 -8.95 -19.50 2.87
N GLU A 154 -9.20 -20.81 2.68
CA GLU A 154 -8.35 -21.67 1.84
C GLU A 154 -8.23 -21.14 0.41
N LYS A 155 -9.31 -20.54 -0.10
CA LYS A 155 -9.34 -19.87 -1.39
C LYS A 155 -8.36 -18.70 -1.47
N SER A 156 -8.33 -17.84 -0.44
CA SER A 156 -7.39 -16.71 -0.38
C SER A 156 -5.93 -17.16 -0.32
N PHE A 157 -5.66 -18.28 0.36
CA PHE A 157 -4.33 -18.86 0.45
C PHE A 157 -3.91 -19.56 -0.84
N LYS A 158 -4.83 -20.26 -1.52
CA LYS A 158 -4.60 -20.82 -2.86
C LYS A 158 -4.21 -19.75 -3.87
N LYS A 159 -4.78 -18.54 -3.77
CA LYS A 159 -4.38 -17.40 -4.62
C LYS A 159 -2.93 -16.96 -4.37
N LEU A 160 -2.45 -17.02 -3.13
CA LEU A 160 -1.04 -16.76 -2.82
C LEU A 160 -0.13 -17.81 -3.47
N LEU A 161 -0.52 -19.09 -3.40
CA LEU A 161 0.20 -20.21 -4.02
C LEU A 161 0.21 -20.14 -5.55
N GLU A 162 -0.92 -19.80 -6.18
CA GLU A 162 -1.01 -19.57 -7.63
C GLU A 162 -0.06 -18.44 -8.07
N GLY A 163 0.11 -17.42 -7.22
CA GLY A 163 1.03 -16.32 -7.44
C GLY A 163 2.51 -16.65 -7.22
N PHE A 164 2.85 -17.79 -6.62
CA PHE A 164 4.21 -18.18 -6.23
C PHE A 164 5.26 -18.03 -7.34
N PRO A 165 4.99 -18.39 -8.61
CA PRO A 165 5.96 -18.23 -9.68
C PRO A 165 6.44 -16.79 -9.91
N ASN A 166 5.68 -15.77 -9.45
CA ASN A 166 6.04 -14.36 -9.62
C ASN A 166 7.07 -13.86 -8.58
N TYR A 167 7.25 -14.58 -7.48
CA TYR A 167 8.14 -14.18 -6.39
C TYR A 167 9.08 -15.27 -5.88
N GLN A 168 8.98 -16.51 -6.39
CA GLN A 168 9.83 -17.64 -6.01
C GLN A 168 11.34 -17.35 -6.09
N ASP A 169 11.73 -16.53 -7.07
CA ASP A 169 13.11 -16.11 -7.34
C ASP A 169 13.66 -15.17 -6.27
N LYS A 170 12.78 -14.58 -5.46
CA LYS A 170 13.09 -13.54 -4.45
C LYS A 170 13.06 -14.09 -3.02
N VAL A 171 12.70 -15.37 -2.85
CA VAL A 171 12.56 -16.05 -1.55
C VAL A 171 13.91 -16.23 -0.84
N HIS A 172 15.03 -16.10 -1.56
CA HIS A 172 16.37 -16.13 -0.97
C HIS A 172 16.65 -14.94 -0.04
N GLU A 173 15.97 -13.81 -0.25
CA GLU A 173 16.09 -12.62 0.60
C GLU A 173 15.48 -12.86 1.98
N GLU A 174 16.27 -12.60 3.02
CA GLU A 174 15.92 -12.94 4.41
C GLU A 174 14.62 -12.27 4.86
N GLN A 175 14.45 -10.99 4.53
CA GLN A 175 13.28 -10.22 4.92
C GLN A 175 12.01 -10.66 4.19
N VAL A 176 12.13 -11.03 2.91
CA VAL A 176 11.02 -11.60 2.11
C VAL A 176 10.60 -12.93 2.71
N LEU A 177 11.55 -13.83 2.96
CA LEU A 177 11.30 -15.13 3.56
C LEU A 177 10.61 -15.02 4.93
N LYS A 178 11.08 -14.09 5.76
CA LYS A 178 10.49 -13.81 7.07
C LYS A 178 9.01 -13.45 6.96
N TYR A 179 8.66 -12.48 6.12
CA TYR A 179 7.27 -12.07 5.95
C TYR A 179 6.39 -13.16 5.34
N LEU A 180 6.90 -13.94 4.39
CA LEU A 180 6.16 -15.07 3.83
C LEU A 180 5.96 -16.18 4.88
N SER A 181 6.91 -16.36 5.79
CA SER A 181 6.81 -17.29 6.91
C SER A 181 5.82 -16.80 7.98
N ASP A 182 5.70 -15.50 8.20
CA ASP A 182 4.68 -14.92 9.09
C ASP A 182 3.24 -15.19 8.61
N ILE A 183 3.05 -15.47 7.31
CA ILE A 183 1.76 -15.90 6.76
C ILE A 183 1.39 -17.31 7.24
N ILE A 184 2.37 -18.22 7.30
CA ILE A 184 2.23 -19.63 7.70
C ILE A 184 1.84 -19.76 9.18
N ALA A 185 2.24 -18.81 10.02
CA ALA A 185 1.92 -18.80 11.45
C ALA A 185 0.42 -18.63 11.76
N LYS A 186 -0.46 -18.48 10.76
CA LYS A 186 -1.92 -18.35 10.90
C LYS A 186 -2.61 -19.73 10.69
N PRO A 187 -3.10 -20.40 11.75
CA PRO A 187 -3.17 -21.87 11.85
C PRO A 187 -4.34 -22.60 11.17
N GLU A 188 -5.16 -21.97 10.33
CA GLU A 188 -6.46 -22.55 9.96
C GLU A 188 -6.46 -23.53 8.76
N MET A 189 -5.31 -23.81 8.12
CA MET A 189 -5.29 -24.54 6.83
C MET A 189 -4.04 -25.42 6.63
N LYS A 190 -3.82 -26.39 7.53
CA LYS A 190 -2.57 -27.16 7.64
C LYS A 190 -2.02 -27.72 6.31
N LEU A 191 -2.84 -28.39 5.49
CA LEU A 191 -2.37 -29.01 4.24
C LEU A 191 -1.84 -28.00 3.21
N VAL A 192 -2.54 -26.87 3.05
CA VAL A 192 -2.17 -25.84 2.06
C VAL A 192 -0.97 -25.02 2.57
N ILE A 193 -0.90 -24.85 3.89
CA ILE A 193 0.24 -24.24 4.58
C ILE A 193 1.50 -25.11 4.41
N ASP A 194 1.39 -26.43 4.60
CA ASP A 194 2.50 -27.38 4.43
C ASP A 194 3.05 -27.36 2.98
N GLU A 195 2.16 -27.28 1.98
CA GLU A 195 2.57 -27.12 0.57
C GLU A 195 3.38 -25.82 0.37
N PHE A 196 2.90 -24.71 0.92
CA PHE A 196 3.57 -23.42 0.79
C PHE A 196 4.92 -23.40 1.51
N GLU A 197 4.99 -23.98 2.71
CA GLU A 197 6.23 -24.08 3.47
C GLU A 197 7.30 -24.90 2.72
N ASN A 198 6.89 -26.02 2.11
CA ASN A 198 7.80 -26.83 1.29
C ASN A 198 8.31 -26.04 0.08
N LYS A 199 7.44 -25.29 -0.62
CA LYS A 199 7.86 -24.42 -1.73
C LYS A 199 8.84 -23.34 -1.28
N LEU A 200 8.62 -22.71 -0.13
CA LEU A 200 9.55 -21.72 0.42
C LEU A 200 10.92 -22.34 0.72
N LYS A 201 10.96 -23.54 1.32
CA LYS A 201 12.21 -24.26 1.61
C LYS A 201 12.97 -24.62 0.33
N GLU A 202 12.29 -25.13 -0.69
CA GLU A 202 12.89 -25.47 -1.97
C GLU A 202 13.46 -24.24 -2.69
N SER A 203 12.69 -23.14 -2.74
CA SER A 203 13.13 -21.91 -3.39
C SER A 203 14.29 -21.24 -2.67
N LYS A 204 14.32 -21.29 -1.33
CA LYS A 204 15.46 -20.81 -0.54
C LYS A 204 16.75 -21.56 -0.90
N PHE A 205 16.67 -22.87 -1.14
CA PHE A 205 17.83 -23.69 -1.48
C PHE A 205 18.32 -23.50 -2.92
N LYS A 206 17.44 -23.08 -3.84
CA LYS A 206 17.78 -22.84 -5.26
C LYS A 206 18.33 -21.45 -5.56
N GLY A 207 18.07 -20.46 -4.71
CA GLY A 207 18.49 -19.07 -4.89
C GLY A 207 19.72 -18.66 -4.07
N GLY A 208 20.42 -19.63 -3.46
CA GLY A 208 21.68 -19.43 -2.73
C GLY A 208 22.90 -19.91 -3.51
#